data_AF-A0A7J6V7Q1-F1
#
_entry.id   AF-A0A7J6V7Q1-F1
#
_cell.length_a   1.000
_cell.length_b   1.000
_cell.length_c   1.000
_cell.angle_alpha   90.00
_cell.angle_beta   90.00
_cell.angle_gamma   90.00
#
_symmetry.space_group_name_H-M   'P 1'
#
loop_
_entity.id
_entity.type
_entity.pdbx_description
1 polymer ?
#
loop_
_entity_poly.entity_id
_entity_poly.type
_entity_poly.pdbx_seq_one_letter_code
_entity_poly.pdbx_strand_id
1 'polypeptide(L)'
;MTKRFGSVEISDTCEQFVQLFRRATLPHLYEIESNNRNMQLTMGEDSMEKGRVRRGLINVAKKISKVLYGMYSEIDMEFVFNKILELSQSRKQSITFIPERTRITQVEPDRQTKKLLQHQQKLEENLQYLQNQTKGLIQTLNKLEFKTRLLEQAFLFEVMLNQYSYETLNLMSIVNSAINGKIHTSVFSSEQLLMEMGEIKMNLPGGTTFPLEIKAESLTQLIQISDLTIFHREHYLVFSLGIPLISVDEYTMYHPIPLPIQYDSNTIALISPEVDYLALSNDNEKFFVLGTNQWESCNKLEPYTLCKGDQPIRYQAGSNLCVLSRISNLQSPLKDCRVNLVTLNAPVWHRLTKTNAWLYFTQTDLSTIKCSDPPQTFRVEISGVGRLTASPS
;
A
#
# COMPACT_ATOMS: atom_id res chain seq x y z
N MET A 1 -22.76 6.59 61.27
CA MET A 1 -22.66 7.71 60.30
C MET A 1 -23.82 7.58 59.33
N THR A 2 -24.87 8.42 59.41
CA THR A 2 -25.81 8.74 58.31
C THR A 2 -27.00 9.59 58.82
N LYS A 3 -26.73 10.83 59.21
CA LYS A 3 -27.74 11.92 59.20
C LYS A 3 -27.20 13.06 58.34
N ARG A 4 -26.87 12.74 57.09
CA ARG A 4 -26.30 13.71 56.14
C ARG A 4 -27.15 13.99 54.91
N PHE A 5 -28.31 13.34 54.71
CA PHE A 5 -29.27 13.72 53.68
C PHE A 5 -30.60 14.13 54.31
N GLY A 6 -30.91 15.42 54.29
CA GLY A 6 -32.06 16.02 54.97
C GLY A 6 -33.39 15.96 54.21
N SER A 7 -33.43 15.42 52.98
CA SER A 7 -34.68 15.20 52.26
C SER A 7 -34.69 13.85 51.55
N VAL A 8 -35.72 13.05 51.80
CA VAL A 8 -36.00 11.77 51.15
C VAL A 8 -35.96 11.92 49.62
N GLU A 9 -36.53 13.00 49.11
CA GLU A 9 -36.55 13.35 47.69
C GLU A 9 -35.16 13.46 47.01
N ILE A 10 -34.14 13.97 47.71
CA ILE A 10 -32.77 14.06 47.15
C ILE A 10 -32.11 12.69 47.18
N SER A 11 -32.36 11.90 48.24
CA SER A 11 -31.90 10.51 48.32
C SER A 11 -32.47 9.69 47.17
N ASP A 12 -33.78 9.78 46.93
CA ASP A 12 -34.46 9.08 45.84
C ASP A 12 -33.94 9.54 44.46
N THR A 13 -33.68 10.84 44.30
CA THR A 13 -33.10 11.39 43.05
C THR A 13 -31.70 10.83 42.80
N CYS A 14 -30.86 10.75 43.82
CA CYS A 14 -29.52 10.17 43.72
C CYS A 14 -29.57 8.66 43.43
N GLU A 15 -30.48 7.91 44.07
CA GLU A 15 -30.64 6.47 43.81
C GLU A 15 -31.13 6.20 42.38
N GLN A 16 -32.13 6.95 41.91
CA GLN A 16 -32.62 6.87 40.53
C GLN A 16 -31.50 7.18 39.53
N PHE A 17 -30.71 8.22 39.80
CA PHE A 17 -29.55 8.55 38.98
C PHE A 17 -28.53 7.41 38.95
N VAL A 18 -28.14 6.84 40.09
CA VAL A 18 -27.17 5.74 40.13
C VAL A 18 -27.66 4.55 39.30
N GLN A 19 -28.95 4.22 39.38
CA GLN A 19 -29.52 3.13 38.58
C GLN A 19 -29.51 3.45 37.08
N LEU A 20 -29.97 4.64 36.68
CA LEU A 20 -29.99 5.06 35.28
C LEU A 20 -28.58 5.16 34.70
N PHE A 21 -27.67 5.81 35.43
CA PHE A 21 -26.27 5.97 35.05
C PHE A 21 -25.61 4.61 34.87
N ARG A 22 -25.77 3.68 35.82
CA ARG A 22 -25.21 2.34 35.71
C ARG A 22 -25.77 1.59 34.49
N ARG A 23 -27.08 1.69 34.24
CA ARG A 23 -27.72 1.01 33.11
C ARG A 23 -27.23 1.54 31.76
N ALA A 24 -26.99 2.85 31.65
CA ALA A 24 -26.52 3.49 30.42
C ALA A 24 -25.02 3.29 30.18
N THR A 25 -24.19 3.37 31.23
CA THR A 25 -22.72 3.43 31.07
C THR A 25 -22.02 2.07 31.11
N LEU A 26 -22.53 1.12 31.89
CA LEU A 26 -21.87 -0.16 32.13
C LEU A 26 -21.66 -1.00 30.85
N PRO A 27 -22.62 -1.07 29.90
CA PRO A 27 -22.40 -1.77 28.63
C PRO A 27 -21.21 -1.21 27.83
N HIS A 28 -21.10 0.12 27.72
CA HIS A 28 -20.00 0.76 27.02
C HIS A 28 -18.64 0.49 27.69
N LEU A 29 -18.59 0.52 29.02
CA LEU A 29 -17.35 0.21 29.76
C LEU A 29 -16.87 -1.22 29.50
N TYR A 30 -17.79 -2.20 29.52
CA TYR A 30 -17.43 -3.60 29.21
C TYR A 30 -16.99 -3.77 27.76
N GLU A 31 -17.65 -3.10 26.82
CA GLU A 31 -17.28 -3.14 25.40
C GLU A 31 -15.88 -2.54 25.17
N ILE A 32 -15.61 -1.36 25.72
CA ILE A 32 -14.29 -0.70 25.64
C ILE A 32 -13.21 -1.60 26.26
N GLU A 33 -13.44 -2.14 27.46
CA GLU A 33 -12.47 -3.01 28.14
C GLU A 33 -12.19 -4.29 27.35
N SER A 34 -13.24 -4.95 26.86
CA SER A 34 -13.13 -6.17 26.06
C SER A 34 -12.36 -5.93 24.76
N ASN A 35 -12.73 -4.88 24.00
CA ASN A 35 -12.07 -4.56 22.74
C ASN A 35 -10.61 -4.14 22.96
N ASN A 36 -10.33 -3.33 23.98
CA ASN A 36 -8.96 -2.93 24.29
C ASN A 36 -8.09 -4.14 24.67
N ARG A 37 -8.63 -5.06 25.48
CA ARG A 37 -7.94 -6.32 25.81
C ARG A 37 -7.66 -7.17 24.57
N ASN A 38 -8.64 -7.33 23.70
CA ASN A 38 -8.47 -8.09 22.46
C ASN A 38 -7.38 -7.46 21.58
N MET A 39 -7.32 -6.13 21.50
CA MET A 39 -6.33 -5.41 20.72
C MET A 39 -4.90 -5.63 21.27
N GLN A 40 -4.72 -5.53 22.59
CA GLN A 40 -3.42 -5.80 23.23
C GLN A 40 -2.94 -7.23 22.99
N LEU A 41 -3.83 -8.22 23.15
CA LEU A 41 -3.53 -9.62 22.85
C LEU A 41 -3.10 -9.81 21.38
N THR A 42 -3.81 -9.13 20.48
CA THR A 42 -3.58 -9.21 19.04
C THR A 42 -2.23 -8.58 18.63
N MET A 43 -1.84 -7.50 19.30
CA MET A 43 -0.54 -6.83 19.11
C MET A 43 0.60 -7.54 19.87
N GLY A 44 0.29 -8.67 20.52
CA GLY A 44 1.23 -9.51 21.27
C GLY A 44 1.79 -8.82 22.51
N GLU A 45 1.12 -7.80 23.05
CA GLU A 45 1.43 -7.26 24.37
C GLU A 45 0.95 -8.24 25.42
N ASP A 46 1.79 -9.24 25.71
CA ASP A 46 1.50 -10.21 26.75
C ASP A 46 1.56 -9.49 28.10
N SER A 47 0.45 -9.52 28.84
CA SER A 47 0.27 -8.90 30.15
C SER A 47 1.01 -9.63 31.28
N MET A 48 2.21 -10.15 31.00
CA MET A 48 3.04 -10.90 31.94
C MET A 48 4.40 -10.23 32.22
N GLU A 49 4.41 -8.96 32.62
CA GLU A 49 5.53 -8.36 33.39
C GLU A 49 5.35 -8.57 34.91
N LYS A 50 4.86 -9.74 35.33
CA LYS A 50 4.94 -10.22 36.72
C LYS A 50 5.55 -11.62 36.78
N GLY A 51 6.72 -11.77 36.17
CA GLY A 51 7.50 -13.01 36.17
C GLY A 51 8.97 -12.78 36.48
N ARG A 52 9.33 -12.82 37.78
CA ARG A 52 10.68 -13.07 38.34
C ARG A 52 11.90 -12.64 37.49
N VAL A 53 12.46 -11.48 37.84
CA VAL A 53 13.83 -11.12 37.49
C VAL A 53 14.81 -12.12 38.13
N ARG A 54 15.46 -12.96 37.32
CA ARG A 54 16.68 -13.65 37.72
C ARG A 54 17.82 -12.64 37.65
N ARG A 55 18.40 -12.32 38.81
CA ARG A 55 19.57 -11.43 38.95
C ARG A 55 20.75 -12.02 38.17
N GLY A 56 21.13 -11.39 37.07
CA GLY A 56 22.31 -11.75 36.32
C GLY A 56 22.11 -11.61 34.81
N LEU A 57 21.88 -10.38 34.35
CA LEU A 57 22.24 -9.82 33.06
C LEU A 57 21.60 -8.42 33.01
N ILE A 58 22.40 -7.43 32.66
CA ILE A 58 22.00 -6.02 32.63
C ILE A 58 20.85 -5.88 31.64
N ASN A 59 19.69 -5.44 32.17
CA ASN A 59 18.48 -5.13 31.42
C ASN A 59 18.75 -3.99 30.44
N VAL A 60 19.13 -4.31 29.21
CA VAL A 60 18.83 -3.46 28.06
C VAL A 60 17.51 -3.97 27.50
N ALA A 61 16.40 -3.56 28.11
CA ALA A 61 15.08 -3.69 27.52
C ALA A 61 15.00 -2.73 26.33
N LYS A 62 15.69 -3.05 25.23
CA LYS A 62 15.37 -2.44 23.93
C LYS A 62 13.96 -2.90 23.60
N LYS A 63 12.99 -2.00 23.65
CA LYS A 63 11.64 -2.25 23.14
C LYS A 63 11.76 -2.48 21.64
N ILE A 64 11.71 -3.74 21.22
CA ILE A 64 11.83 -4.16 19.83
C ILE A 64 10.52 -3.83 19.10
N SER A 65 10.58 -3.15 17.96
CA SER A 65 9.43 -2.97 17.06
C SER A 65 8.90 -4.33 16.61
N LYS A 66 7.60 -4.57 16.76
CA LYS A 66 6.95 -5.79 16.28
C LYS A 66 6.39 -5.56 14.89
N VAL A 67 6.89 -6.30 13.90
CA VAL A 67 6.36 -6.27 12.54
C VAL A 67 5.09 -7.11 12.50
N LEU A 68 4.00 -6.49 12.08
CA LEU A 68 2.71 -7.15 11.87
C LEU A 68 2.59 -7.67 10.43
N TYR A 69 3.16 -6.93 9.47
CA TYR A 69 3.16 -7.26 8.06
C TYR A 69 4.35 -6.61 7.34
N GLY A 70 4.85 -7.23 6.27
CA GLY A 70 5.97 -6.72 5.47
C GLY A 70 7.34 -7.18 5.96
N MET A 71 8.41 -6.67 5.33
CA MET A 71 9.79 -7.07 5.61
C MET A 71 10.50 -6.03 6.48
N TYR A 72 11.09 -6.51 7.59
CA TYR A 72 11.81 -5.65 8.54
C TYR A 72 13.05 -4.98 7.92
N SER A 73 13.70 -5.63 6.97
CA SER A 73 15.03 -5.24 6.45
C SER A 73 15.05 -3.99 5.58
N GLU A 74 13.88 -3.49 5.15
CA GLU A 74 13.79 -2.41 4.17
C GLU A 74 13.63 -1.02 4.79
N ILE A 75 13.37 -0.94 6.11
CA ILE A 75 13.07 0.31 6.81
C ILE A 75 13.91 0.41 8.09
N ASP A 76 14.60 1.54 8.28
CA ASP A 76 15.21 1.88 9.56
C ASP A 76 14.11 2.33 10.56
N MET A 77 13.50 1.34 11.22
CA MET A 77 12.41 1.59 12.17
C MET A 77 12.84 2.42 13.37
N GLU A 78 14.12 2.38 13.75
CA GLU A 78 14.62 3.18 14.88
C GLU A 78 14.67 4.65 14.48
N PHE A 79 15.22 4.95 13.30
CA PHE A 79 15.19 6.28 12.73
C PHE A 79 13.75 6.80 12.60
N VAL A 80 12.88 6.03 11.95
CA VAL A 80 11.48 6.42 11.70
C VAL A 80 10.75 6.68 13.02
N PHE A 81 10.91 5.80 14.02
CA PHE A 81 10.23 5.96 15.30
C PHE A 81 10.73 7.20 16.07
N ASN A 82 12.04 7.47 16.06
CA ASN A 82 12.57 8.69 16.69
C ASN A 82 11.98 9.96 16.05
N LYS A 83 11.75 9.96 14.73
CA LYS A 83 11.07 11.06 14.04
C LYS A 83 9.57 11.15 14.34
N ILE A 84 8.90 10.02 14.56
CA ILE A 84 7.51 10.02 15.06
C ILE A 84 7.43 10.67 16.45
N LEU A 85 8.36 10.36 17.34
CA LEU A 85 8.43 10.99 18.66
C LEU A 85 8.66 12.51 18.55
N GLU A 86 9.58 12.95 17.69
CA GLU A 86 9.83 14.38 17.42
C GLU A 86 8.57 15.07 16.87
N LEU A 87 7.87 14.44 15.92
CA LEU A 87 6.62 14.97 15.36
C LEU A 87 5.55 15.14 16.45
N SER A 88 5.36 14.12 17.28
CA SER A 88 4.33 14.11 18.34
C SER A 88 4.55 15.18 19.42
N GLN A 89 5.79 15.62 19.62
CA GLN A 89 6.13 16.70 20.55
C GLN A 89 6.02 18.08 19.89
N SER A 90 5.94 18.13 18.56
CA SER A 90 5.76 19.34 17.77
C SER A 90 4.27 19.64 17.54
N ARG A 91 3.93 20.87 17.15
CA ARG A 91 2.57 21.20 16.64
C ARG A 91 2.43 20.97 15.13
N LYS A 92 3.37 20.25 14.51
CA LYS A 92 3.36 20.01 13.07
C LYS A 92 2.58 18.73 12.77
N GLN A 93 1.85 18.72 11.67
CA GLN A 93 1.10 17.55 11.21
C GLN A 93 1.95 16.60 10.37
N SER A 94 3.06 17.09 9.82
CA SER A 94 3.99 16.27 9.05
C SER A 94 5.42 16.78 9.12
N ILE A 95 6.38 15.87 8.95
CA ILE A 95 7.82 16.14 8.82
C ILE A 95 8.34 15.43 7.58
N THR A 96 9.03 16.18 6.71
CA THR A 96 9.80 15.62 5.59
C THR A 96 11.24 15.44 6.01
N PHE A 97 11.81 14.28 5.70
CA PHE A 97 13.22 13.99 5.82
C PHE A 97 13.80 13.61 4.46
N ILE A 98 14.40 14.60 3.80
CA ILE A 98 14.92 14.50 2.44
C ILE A 98 16.04 13.46 2.30
N PRO A 99 17.03 13.34 3.21
CA PRO A 99 18.13 12.39 3.05
C PRO A 99 17.68 10.93 2.94
N GLU A 100 16.63 10.53 3.67
CA GLU A 100 16.05 9.18 3.59
C GLU A 100 14.76 9.12 2.77
N ARG A 101 14.45 10.18 2.01
CA ARG A 101 13.27 10.24 1.12
C ARG A 101 11.97 9.85 1.83
N THR A 102 11.87 10.20 3.11
CA THR A 102 10.80 9.77 4.00
C THR A 102 9.95 10.96 4.40
N ARG A 103 8.64 10.80 4.40
CA ARG A 103 7.70 11.78 4.94
C ARG A 103 6.79 11.10 5.95
N ILE A 104 6.71 11.68 7.13
CA ILE A 104 5.91 11.16 8.25
C ILE A 104 4.77 12.13 8.47
N THR A 105 3.54 11.62 8.42
CA THR A 105 2.32 12.39 8.66
C THR A 105 1.57 11.78 9.83
N GLN A 106 1.17 12.63 10.76
CA GLN A 106 0.29 12.25 11.86
C GLN A 106 -1.16 12.30 11.36
N VAL A 107 -1.90 11.23 11.61
CA VAL A 107 -3.33 11.16 11.32
C VAL A 107 -4.06 11.59 12.60
N GLU A 108 -4.50 12.84 12.65
CA GLU A 108 -5.30 13.35 13.77
C GLU A 108 -6.80 13.33 13.47
N PRO A 109 -7.64 12.82 14.38
CA PRO A 109 -9.09 13.02 14.33
C PRO A 109 -9.48 14.43 14.85
N ASP A 110 -8.91 15.49 14.26
CA ASP A 110 -8.83 16.85 14.82
C ASP A 110 -10.21 17.51 15.16
N ARG A 111 -11.30 17.06 14.52
CA ARG A 111 -12.65 17.60 14.81
C ARG A 111 -13.32 17.01 16.04
N GLN A 112 -13.04 15.76 16.40
CA GLN A 112 -13.69 15.11 17.55
C GLN A 112 -12.99 15.46 18.87
N THR A 113 -11.68 15.69 18.84
CA THR A 113 -10.87 16.01 20.03
C THR A 113 -11.31 17.32 20.69
N LYS A 114 -11.65 18.35 19.91
CA LYS A 114 -12.13 19.64 20.46
C LYS A 114 -13.48 19.52 21.17
N LYS A 115 -14.42 18.76 20.61
CA LYS A 115 -15.72 18.49 21.26
C LYS A 115 -15.53 17.65 22.52
N LEU A 116 -14.64 16.66 22.48
CA LEU A 116 -14.31 15.84 23.65
C LEU A 116 -13.75 16.68 24.80
N LEU A 117 -12.84 17.62 24.49
CA LEU A 117 -12.29 18.59 25.45
C LEU A 117 -13.38 19.48 26.07
N GLN A 118 -14.33 19.97 25.26
CA GLN A 118 -15.46 20.75 25.77
C GLN A 118 -16.36 19.91 26.70
N HIS A 119 -16.65 18.65 26.34
CA HIS A 119 -17.44 17.76 27.20
C HIS A 119 -16.70 17.42 28.50
N GLN A 120 -15.38 17.21 28.46
CA GLN A 120 -14.54 17.01 29.65
C GLN A 120 -14.55 18.21 30.59
N GLN A 121 -14.39 19.42 30.05
CA GLN A 121 -14.49 20.65 30.84
C GLN A 121 -15.87 20.76 31.50
N LYS A 122 -16.94 20.45 30.76
CA LYS A 122 -18.29 20.53 31.29
C LYS A 122 -18.57 19.50 32.39
N LEU A 123 -18.04 18.28 32.26
CA LEU A 123 -18.09 17.25 33.29
C LEU A 123 -17.39 17.71 34.58
N GLU A 124 -16.23 18.35 34.46
CA GLU A 124 -15.47 18.87 35.60
C GLU A 124 -16.23 20.01 36.30
N GLU A 125 -16.78 20.97 35.54
CA GLU A 125 -17.61 22.05 36.08
C GLU A 125 -18.82 21.51 36.86
N ASN A 126 -19.54 20.55 36.28
CA ASN A 126 -20.69 19.93 36.90
C ASN A 126 -20.29 19.16 38.16
N LEU A 127 -19.17 18.43 38.13
CA LEU A 127 -18.65 17.71 39.29
C LEU A 127 -18.30 18.67 40.44
N GLN A 128 -17.61 19.78 40.14
CA GLN A 128 -17.26 20.79 41.12
C GLN A 128 -18.51 21.45 41.72
N TYR A 129 -19.51 21.78 40.90
CA TYR A 129 -20.80 22.30 41.36
C TYR A 129 -21.48 21.31 42.32
N LEU A 130 -21.62 20.05 41.90
CA LEU A 130 -22.26 19.01 42.71
C LEU A 130 -21.51 18.81 44.03
N GLN A 131 -20.18 18.75 44.02
CA GLN A 131 -19.36 18.64 45.22
C GLN A 131 -19.56 19.83 46.17
N ASN A 132 -19.62 21.06 45.65
CA ASN A 132 -19.83 22.26 46.46
C ASN A 132 -21.24 22.29 47.07
N GLN A 133 -22.27 21.92 46.32
CA GLN A 133 -23.65 21.82 46.84
C GLN A 133 -23.75 20.73 47.93
N THR A 134 -23.01 19.63 47.80
CA THR A 134 -23.02 18.54 48.80
C THR A 134 -22.27 18.91 50.09
N LYS A 135 -21.40 19.94 50.06
CA LYS A 135 -20.73 20.49 51.25
C LYS A 135 -21.61 21.47 52.04
N GLY A 136 -22.61 22.08 51.39
CA GLY A 136 -23.55 23.02 52.01
C GLY A 136 -24.64 22.35 52.85
N LEU A 137 -25.46 23.15 53.53
CA LEU A 137 -26.67 22.65 54.20
C LEU A 137 -27.71 22.23 53.15
N ILE A 138 -28.16 20.98 53.18
CA ILE A 138 -29.10 20.43 52.18
C ILE A 138 -30.43 21.20 52.10
N GLN A 139 -30.81 21.88 53.18
CA GLN A 139 -32.02 22.70 53.21
C GLN A 139 -31.94 23.95 52.33
N THR A 140 -30.74 24.44 52.01
CA THR A 140 -30.51 25.61 51.13
C THR A 140 -30.23 25.22 49.68
N LEU A 141 -30.30 23.93 49.36
CA LEU A 141 -29.92 23.38 48.07
C LEU A 141 -31.01 23.66 47.03
N ASN A 142 -30.62 24.22 45.88
CA ASN A 142 -31.52 24.40 44.74
C ASN A 142 -31.79 23.02 44.10
N LYS A 143 -32.85 22.34 44.55
CA LYS A 143 -33.16 20.96 44.18
C LYS A 143 -33.29 20.76 42.66
N LEU A 144 -33.91 21.72 41.96
CA LEU A 144 -34.10 21.66 40.52
C LEU A 144 -32.77 21.73 39.80
N GLU A 145 -31.92 22.70 40.16
CA GLU A 145 -30.61 22.86 39.54
C GLU A 145 -29.68 21.69 39.84
N PHE A 146 -29.69 21.17 41.07
CA PHE A 146 -28.96 19.96 41.43
C PHE A 146 -29.36 18.75 40.60
N LYS A 147 -30.68 18.49 40.47
CA LYS A 147 -31.20 17.41 39.62
C LYS A 147 -30.81 17.60 38.16
N THR A 148 -30.91 18.81 37.63
CA THR A 148 -30.51 19.13 36.25
C THR A 148 -29.03 18.86 36.03
N ARG A 149 -28.15 19.31 36.94
CA ARG A 149 -26.69 19.09 36.85
C ARG A 149 -26.32 17.61 36.95
N LEU A 150 -27.03 16.87 37.79
CA LEU A 150 -26.86 15.43 37.92
C LEU A 150 -27.22 14.71 36.60
N LEU A 151 -28.36 15.05 35.99
CA LEU A 151 -28.77 14.50 34.70
C LEU A 151 -27.83 14.91 33.55
N GLU A 152 -27.38 16.16 33.55
CA GLU A 152 -26.39 16.67 32.60
C GLU A 152 -25.07 15.87 32.72
N GLN A 153 -24.63 15.56 33.93
CA GLN A 153 -23.46 14.71 34.18
C GLN A 153 -23.63 13.31 33.58
N ALA A 154 -24.76 12.66 33.81
CA ALA A 154 -25.05 11.33 33.22
C ALA A 154 -24.98 11.38 31.70
N PHE A 155 -25.69 12.33 31.10
CA PHE A 155 -25.77 12.48 29.65
C PHE A 155 -24.39 12.71 29.02
N LEU A 156 -23.57 13.60 29.58
CA LEU A 156 -22.22 13.87 29.08
C LEU A 156 -21.30 12.64 29.19
N PHE A 157 -21.39 11.88 30.28
CA PHE A 157 -20.65 10.62 30.42
C PHE A 157 -21.08 9.58 29.39
N GLU A 158 -22.39 9.43 29.16
CA GLU A 158 -22.94 8.50 28.17
C GLU A 158 -22.44 8.85 26.75
N VAL A 159 -22.52 10.14 26.37
CA VAL A 159 -22.02 10.62 25.08
C VAL A 159 -20.51 10.33 24.92
N MET A 160 -19.72 10.59 25.97
CA MET A 160 -18.28 10.33 25.93
C MET A 160 -17.96 8.84 25.85
N LEU A 161 -18.66 7.99 26.62
CA LEU A 161 -18.45 6.54 26.60
C LEU A 161 -18.86 5.93 25.26
N ASN A 162 -19.95 6.41 24.67
CA ASN A 162 -20.35 5.99 23.33
C ASN A 162 -19.28 6.37 22.29
N GLN A 163 -18.74 7.60 22.37
CA GLN A 163 -17.62 8.02 21.52
C GLN A 163 -16.39 7.14 21.72
N TYR A 164 -15.99 6.86 22.97
CA TYR A 164 -14.85 5.98 23.25
C TYR A 164 -15.08 4.55 22.74
N SER A 165 -16.31 4.02 22.87
CA SER A 165 -16.64 2.70 22.32
C SER A 165 -16.48 2.68 20.80
N TYR A 166 -17.03 3.69 20.10
CA TYR A 166 -16.88 3.84 18.66
C TYR A 166 -15.42 3.94 18.22
N GLU A 167 -14.61 4.78 18.88
CA GLU A 167 -13.18 4.92 18.57
C GLU A 167 -12.41 3.62 18.82
N THR A 168 -12.74 2.90 19.89
CA THR A 168 -12.10 1.61 20.20
C THR A 168 -12.44 0.54 19.16
N LEU A 169 -13.68 0.51 18.69
CA LEU A 169 -14.11 -0.37 17.60
C LEU A 169 -13.43 -0.03 16.27
N ASN A 170 -13.32 1.26 15.95
CA ASN A 170 -12.60 1.72 14.75
C ASN A 170 -11.12 1.33 14.82
N LEU A 171 -10.46 1.55 15.97
CA LEU A 171 -9.07 1.16 16.19
C LEU A 171 -8.87 -0.36 16.08
N MET A 172 -9.78 -1.16 16.62
CA MET A 172 -9.79 -2.62 16.44
C MET A 172 -9.88 -3.01 14.95
N SER A 173 -10.74 -2.35 14.18
CA SER A 173 -10.86 -2.57 12.73
C SER A 173 -9.56 -2.23 11.99
N ILE A 174 -8.90 -1.14 12.38
CA ILE A 174 -7.59 -0.74 11.85
C ILE A 174 -6.53 -1.82 12.16
N VAL A 175 -6.45 -2.28 13.40
CA VAL A 175 -5.49 -3.32 13.84
C VAL A 175 -5.75 -4.64 13.10
N ASN A 176 -7.01 -5.06 12.97
CA ASN A 176 -7.37 -6.27 12.22
C ASN A 176 -6.99 -6.15 10.73
N SER A 177 -7.18 -4.97 10.12
CA SER A 177 -6.74 -4.73 8.75
C SER A 177 -5.23 -4.81 8.63
N ALA A 178 -4.50 -4.21 9.58
CA ALA A 178 -3.05 -4.19 9.61
C ALA A 178 -2.41 -5.58 9.64
N ILE A 179 -2.95 -6.50 10.45
CA ILE A 179 -2.47 -7.89 10.53
C ILE A 179 -2.65 -8.63 9.22
N ASN A 180 -3.70 -8.28 8.47
CA ASN A 180 -3.97 -8.84 7.15
C ASN A 180 -3.19 -8.12 6.03
N GLY A 181 -2.23 -7.25 6.38
CA GLY A 181 -1.46 -6.50 5.40
C GLY A 181 -2.27 -5.47 4.62
N LYS A 182 -3.31 -4.91 5.24
CA LYS A 182 -4.20 -3.92 4.62
C LYS A 182 -4.22 -2.64 5.45
N ILE A 183 -4.35 -1.52 4.75
CA ILE A 183 -4.59 -0.23 5.38
C ILE A 183 -6.10 -0.01 5.44
N HIS A 184 -6.64 0.21 6.63
CA HIS A 184 -8.06 0.53 6.80
C HIS A 184 -8.34 1.95 6.27
N THR A 185 -9.52 2.15 5.68
CA THR A 185 -9.89 3.43 5.03
C THR A 185 -10.01 4.62 5.98
N SER A 186 -10.09 4.38 7.30
CA SER A 186 -10.07 5.44 8.31
C SER A 186 -8.68 5.94 8.67
N VAL A 187 -7.61 5.29 8.20
CA VAL A 187 -6.21 5.71 8.47
C VAL A 187 -5.85 6.96 7.68
N PHE A 188 -6.31 7.12 6.44
CA PHE A 188 -6.13 8.35 5.69
C PHE A 188 -7.26 8.52 4.68
N SER A 189 -7.59 9.77 4.37
CA SER A 189 -8.50 10.07 3.27
C SER A 189 -7.73 10.15 1.94
N SER A 190 -8.42 9.93 0.82
CA SER A 190 -7.83 10.07 -0.51
C SER A 190 -7.28 11.47 -0.75
N GLU A 191 -7.96 12.51 -0.23
CA GLU A 191 -7.52 13.91 -0.34
C GLU A 191 -6.23 14.15 0.44
N GLN A 192 -6.12 13.61 1.65
CA GLN A 192 -4.90 13.71 2.45
C GLN A 192 -3.73 13.03 1.73
N LEU A 193 -3.95 11.81 1.21
CA LEU A 193 -2.91 11.09 0.48
C LEU A 193 -2.44 11.86 -0.77
N LEU A 194 -3.37 12.43 -1.55
CA LEU A 194 -3.02 13.25 -2.72
C LEU A 194 -2.20 14.47 -2.36
N MET A 195 -2.58 15.17 -1.29
CA MET A 195 -1.85 16.33 -0.79
C MET A 195 -0.42 15.94 -0.42
N GLU A 196 -0.26 14.85 0.34
CA GLU A 196 1.05 14.39 0.78
C GLU A 196 1.92 13.91 -0.39
N MET A 197 1.35 13.21 -1.36
CA MET A 197 2.05 12.85 -2.59
C MET A 197 2.49 14.09 -3.38
N GLY A 198 1.65 15.13 -3.43
CA GLY A 198 1.99 16.41 -4.06
C GLY A 198 3.21 17.07 -3.41
N GLU A 199 3.25 17.11 -2.08
CA GLU A 199 4.39 17.63 -1.31
C GLU A 199 5.68 16.80 -1.54
N ILE A 200 5.56 15.46 -1.62
CA ILE A 200 6.68 14.57 -1.93
C ILE A 200 7.20 14.86 -3.35
N LYS A 201 6.30 15.05 -4.33
CA LYS A 201 6.65 15.32 -5.74
C LYS A 201 7.60 16.51 -5.88
N MET A 202 7.42 17.55 -5.06
CA MET A 202 8.23 18.77 -5.09
C MET A 202 9.69 18.55 -4.66
N ASN A 203 9.97 17.45 -3.96
CA ASN A 203 11.27 17.17 -3.35
C ASN A 203 11.90 15.87 -3.89
N LEU A 204 11.42 15.36 -5.02
CA LEU A 204 11.97 14.14 -5.60
C LEU A 204 13.42 14.34 -6.06
N PRO A 205 14.27 13.31 -5.93
CA PRO A 205 15.60 13.31 -6.52
C PRO A 205 15.55 13.61 -8.02
N GLY A 206 16.52 14.39 -8.50
CA GLY A 206 16.64 14.70 -9.93
C GLY A 206 16.70 13.42 -10.77
N GLY A 207 16.01 13.43 -11.91
CA GLY A 207 15.92 12.27 -12.82
C GLY A 207 14.94 11.19 -12.37
N THR A 208 14.14 11.43 -11.32
CA THR A 208 13.10 10.50 -10.87
C THR A 208 11.71 11.13 -10.83
N THR A 209 10.68 10.32 -11.01
CA THR A 209 9.28 10.73 -10.90
C THR A 209 8.44 9.60 -10.29
N PHE A 210 7.22 9.93 -9.87
CA PHE A 210 6.22 8.90 -9.60
C PHE A 210 5.88 8.13 -10.87
N PRO A 211 5.58 6.82 -10.75
CA PRO A 211 5.19 6.00 -11.89
C PRO A 211 3.92 6.58 -12.53
N LEU A 212 2.89 6.84 -11.73
CA LEU A 212 1.62 7.37 -12.19
C LEU A 212 1.49 8.86 -11.85
N GLU A 213 0.71 9.57 -12.65
CA GLU A 213 0.27 10.92 -12.32
C GLU A 213 -0.50 10.93 -10.99
N ILE A 214 -0.28 11.93 -10.14
CA ILE A 214 -0.93 12.04 -8.83
C ILE A 214 -2.35 12.61 -9.02
N LYS A 215 -3.35 11.73 -9.07
CA LYS A 215 -4.77 12.07 -9.19
C LYS A 215 -5.63 11.01 -8.51
N ALA A 216 -6.89 11.33 -8.21
CA ALA A 216 -7.76 10.45 -7.44
C ALA A 216 -7.94 9.07 -8.10
N GLU A 217 -7.98 9.02 -9.43
CA GLU A 217 -8.20 7.80 -10.22
C GLU A 217 -7.01 6.84 -10.19
N SER A 218 -5.79 7.36 -9.99
CA SER A 218 -4.54 6.57 -9.98
C SER A 218 -4.10 6.13 -8.58
N LEU A 219 -4.68 6.69 -7.52
CA LEU A 219 -4.31 6.37 -6.13
C LEU A 219 -4.34 4.87 -5.83
N THR A 220 -5.40 4.17 -6.25
CA THR A 220 -5.54 2.74 -6.00
C THR A 220 -4.41 1.95 -6.65
N GLN A 221 -4.05 2.29 -7.89
CA GLN A 221 -2.94 1.64 -8.60
C GLN A 221 -1.60 1.98 -7.96
N LEU A 222 -1.40 3.23 -7.50
CA LEU A 222 -0.20 3.64 -6.77
C LEU A 222 -0.02 2.84 -5.48
N ILE A 223 -1.09 2.65 -4.70
CA ILE A 223 -1.04 1.84 -3.48
C ILE A 223 -0.74 0.37 -3.81
N GLN A 224 -1.31 -0.18 -4.90
CA GLN A 224 -1.09 -1.57 -5.30
C GLN A 224 0.36 -1.88 -5.69
N ILE A 225 1.06 -0.95 -6.31
CA ILE A 225 2.47 -1.12 -6.70
C ILE A 225 3.46 -0.72 -5.60
N SER A 226 2.95 -0.24 -4.45
CA SER A 226 3.76 0.18 -3.32
C SER A 226 4.00 -0.97 -2.35
N ASP A 227 5.18 -0.97 -1.73
CA ASP A 227 5.48 -1.91 -0.67
C ASP A 227 4.85 -1.42 0.64
N LEU A 228 4.23 -2.34 1.39
CA LEU A 228 3.57 -2.01 2.66
C LEU A 228 4.23 -2.77 3.79
N THR A 229 4.77 -2.02 4.75
CA THR A 229 5.25 -2.55 6.02
C THR A 229 4.47 -1.93 7.16
N ILE A 230 3.96 -2.78 8.06
CA ILE A 230 3.18 -2.34 9.20
C ILE A 230 3.84 -2.88 10.46
N PHE A 231 4.13 -1.98 11.38
CA PHE A 231 4.76 -2.34 12.65
C PHE A 231 4.14 -1.58 13.82
N HIS A 232 4.28 -2.18 14.98
CA HIS A 232 3.86 -1.61 16.24
C HIS A 232 5.07 -1.37 17.14
N ARG A 233 5.10 -0.20 17.78
CA ARG A 233 6.03 0.10 18.88
C ARG A 233 5.33 0.97 19.93
N GLU A 234 5.30 0.48 21.16
CA GLU A 234 4.70 1.14 22.33
C GLU A 234 3.20 1.43 22.19
N HIS A 235 2.82 2.63 21.77
CA HIS A 235 1.42 3.03 21.57
C HIS A 235 1.19 3.49 20.13
N TYR A 236 2.16 3.26 19.24
CA TYR A 236 2.11 3.68 17.85
C TYR A 236 1.97 2.48 16.94
N LEU A 237 0.88 2.47 16.18
CA LEU A 237 0.72 1.63 15.00
C LEU A 237 1.17 2.42 13.79
N VAL A 238 2.23 1.95 13.11
CA VAL A 238 2.89 2.67 12.03
C VAL A 238 2.67 1.92 10.72
N PHE A 239 2.14 2.64 9.73
CA PHE A 239 1.99 2.19 8.35
C PHE A 239 3.08 2.86 7.51
N SER A 240 3.99 2.08 6.96
CA SER A 240 5.02 2.54 6.04
C SER A 240 4.67 2.08 4.63
N LEU A 241 4.41 3.05 3.76
CA LEU A 241 4.10 2.84 2.35
C LEU A 241 5.30 3.26 1.51
N GLY A 242 6.03 2.28 0.97
CA GLY A 242 7.15 2.47 0.06
C GLY A 242 6.63 2.64 -1.37
N ILE A 243 6.47 3.89 -1.81
CA ILE A 243 6.03 4.18 -3.17
C ILE A 243 7.25 4.10 -4.12
N PRO A 244 7.23 3.25 -5.15
CA PRO A 244 8.36 3.16 -6.08
C PRO A 244 8.50 4.46 -6.86
N LEU A 245 9.75 4.87 -7.08
CA LEU A 245 10.10 5.93 -8.01
C LEU A 245 10.64 5.32 -9.29
N ILE A 246 10.32 5.93 -10.42
CA ILE A 246 10.84 5.53 -11.73
C ILE A 246 11.88 6.53 -12.22
N SER A 247 12.80 6.05 -13.05
CA SER A 247 13.63 6.92 -13.88
C SER A 247 12.75 7.67 -14.88
N VAL A 248 13.14 8.89 -15.23
CA VAL A 248 12.54 9.64 -16.35
C VAL A 248 12.91 9.05 -17.71
N ASP A 249 13.93 8.18 -17.77
CA ASP A 249 14.35 7.53 -19.01
C ASP A 249 13.34 6.45 -19.43
N GLU A 250 12.73 6.64 -20.59
CA GLU A 250 11.84 5.66 -21.20
C GLU A 250 12.61 4.71 -22.12
N TYR A 251 12.19 3.44 -22.12
CA TYR A 251 12.76 2.40 -22.96
C TYR A 251 11.65 1.67 -23.71
N THR A 252 11.90 1.42 -25.00
CA THR A 252 11.04 0.54 -25.79
C THR A 252 11.54 -0.89 -25.66
N MET A 253 10.64 -1.77 -25.24
CA MET A 253 10.94 -3.20 -25.07
C MET A 253 10.68 -3.97 -26.37
N TYR A 254 11.71 -4.67 -26.85
CA TYR A 254 11.68 -5.54 -28.01
C TYR A 254 11.81 -7.01 -27.58
N HIS A 255 11.04 -7.88 -28.21
CA HIS A 255 11.19 -9.33 -28.11
C HIS A 255 11.72 -9.85 -29.46
N PRO A 256 13.02 -10.13 -29.59
CA PRO A 256 13.59 -10.59 -30.86
C PRO A 256 13.08 -11.99 -31.20
N ILE A 257 12.42 -12.13 -32.35
CA ILE A 257 11.95 -13.41 -32.86
C ILE A 257 12.82 -13.80 -34.06
N PRO A 258 13.55 -14.93 -34.02
CA PRO A 258 14.35 -15.37 -35.16
C PRO A 258 13.43 -15.76 -36.32
N LEU A 259 13.63 -15.12 -37.46
CA LEU A 259 12.97 -15.51 -38.71
C LEU A 259 13.84 -16.52 -39.46
N PRO A 260 13.28 -17.66 -39.91
CA PRO A 260 13.97 -18.58 -40.80
C PRO A 260 14.46 -17.89 -42.06
N ILE A 261 15.66 -18.23 -42.53
CA ILE A 261 16.19 -17.80 -43.83
C ILE A 261 16.47 -19.06 -44.64
N GLN A 262 15.93 -19.16 -45.86
CA GLN A 262 16.20 -20.29 -46.74
C GLN A 262 17.70 -20.34 -47.05
N TYR A 263 18.36 -21.45 -46.74
CA TYR A 263 19.76 -21.68 -47.08
C TYR A 263 19.90 -22.66 -48.25
N ASP A 264 19.17 -23.78 -48.18
CA ASP A 264 19.08 -24.80 -49.23
C ASP A 264 17.66 -25.41 -49.23
N SER A 265 17.33 -26.26 -50.20
CA SER A 265 16.02 -26.92 -50.41
C SER A 265 15.28 -27.31 -49.11
N ASN A 266 15.95 -27.98 -48.17
CA ASN A 266 15.36 -28.43 -46.91
C ASN A 266 16.04 -27.85 -45.64
N THR A 267 16.97 -26.91 -45.81
CA THR A 267 17.76 -26.36 -44.70
C THR A 267 17.50 -24.87 -44.54
N ILE A 268 17.19 -24.46 -43.32
CA ILE A 268 17.07 -23.05 -42.96
C ILE A 268 18.23 -22.62 -42.07
N ALA A 269 18.60 -21.35 -42.20
CA ALA A 269 19.45 -20.64 -41.27
C ALA A 269 18.59 -19.85 -40.29
N LEU A 270 18.86 -20.03 -38.99
CA LEU A 270 18.26 -19.26 -37.90
C LEU A 270 19.35 -18.43 -37.24
N ILE A 271 19.15 -17.11 -37.23
CA ILE A 271 19.97 -16.20 -36.43
C ILE A 271 19.37 -16.18 -35.03
N SER A 272 19.92 -16.97 -34.13
CA SER A 272 19.38 -17.08 -32.78
C SER A 272 19.69 -15.81 -31.99
N PRO A 273 18.67 -15.13 -31.43
CA PRO A 273 18.90 -13.98 -30.59
C PRO A 273 19.63 -14.39 -29.32
N GLU A 274 20.58 -13.57 -28.88
CA GLU A 274 21.34 -13.83 -27.66
C GLU A 274 20.57 -13.49 -26.39
N VAL A 275 19.42 -12.81 -26.52
CA VAL A 275 18.62 -12.23 -25.44
C VAL A 275 17.13 -12.44 -25.69
N ASP A 276 16.37 -12.68 -24.63
CA ASP A 276 14.90 -12.86 -24.71
C ASP A 276 14.19 -11.53 -24.96
N TYR A 277 14.56 -10.50 -24.18
CA TYR A 277 14.01 -9.17 -24.27
C TYR A 277 15.14 -8.13 -24.27
N LEU A 278 15.01 -7.15 -25.15
CA LEU A 278 15.95 -6.05 -25.31
C LEU A 278 15.20 -4.74 -25.12
N ALA A 279 15.62 -3.95 -24.15
CA ALA A 279 15.14 -2.59 -23.96
C ALA A 279 16.11 -1.60 -24.59
N LEU A 280 15.59 -0.66 -25.39
CA LEU A 280 16.37 0.41 -26.02
C LEU A 280 15.83 1.77 -25.59
N SER A 281 16.74 2.70 -25.29
CA SER A 281 16.37 4.10 -25.06
C SER A 281 15.85 4.75 -26.34
N ASN A 282 15.13 5.86 -26.21
CA ASN A 282 14.54 6.55 -27.36
C ASN A 282 15.58 7.07 -28.38
N ASP A 283 16.80 7.36 -27.95
CA ASP A 283 17.94 7.74 -28.80
C ASP A 283 18.74 6.53 -29.32
N ASN A 284 18.36 5.31 -28.92
CA ASN A 284 19.06 4.04 -29.15
C ASN A 284 20.50 3.98 -28.59
N GLU A 285 20.94 4.95 -27.79
CA GLU A 285 22.32 4.96 -27.26
C GLU A 285 22.53 3.99 -26.10
N LYS A 286 21.46 3.71 -25.34
CA LYS A 286 21.48 2.87 -24.14
C LYS A 286 20.57 1.66 -24.32
N PHE A 287 20.98 0.56 -23.71
CA PHE A 287 20.18 -0.65 -23.68
C PHE A 287 20.35 -1.43 -22.38
N PHE A 288 19.37 -2.26 -22.09
CA PHE A 288 19.48 -3.35 -21.13
C PHE A 288 18.71 -4.56 -21.61
N VAL A 289 18.91 -5.71 -20.97
CA VAL A 289 18.33 -6.98 -21.38
C VAL A 289 17.55 -7.57 -20.22
N LEU A 290 16.45 -8.26 -20.52
CA LEU A 290 15.68 -9.02 -19.55
C LEU A 290 15.53 -10.45 -20.03
N GLY A 291 15.60 -11.39 -19.09
CA GLY A 291 15.11 -12.75 -19.31
C GLY A 291 13.59 -12.81 -19.23
N THR A 292 13.01 -13.88 -19.76
CA THR A 292 11.56 -14.10 -19.78
C THR A 292 10.92 -13.98 -18.39
N ASN A 293 11.49 -14.65 -17.37
CA ASN A 293 10.99 -14.59 -16.00
C ASN A 293 11.01 -13.17 -15.41
N GLN A 294 12.01 -12.36 -15.77
CA GLN A 294 12.13 -10.98 -15.27
C GLN A 294 11.07 -10.10 -15.91
N TRP A 295 10.86 -10.22 -17.23
CA TRP A 295 9.80 -9.51 -17.93
C TRP A 295 8.41 -9.88 -17.41
N GLU A 296 8.16 -11.17 -17.15
CA GLU A 296 6.88 -11.63 -16.63
C GLU A 296 6.62 -11.17 -15.18
N SER A 297 7.67 -10.89 -14.40
CA SER A 297 7.55 -10.34 -13.05
C SER A 297 7.23 -8.84 -13.01
N CYS A 298 7.27 -8.15 -14.16
CA CYS A 298 6.99 -6.72 -14.22
C CYS A 298 5.48 -6.41 -14.07
N ASN A 299 5.19 -5.27 -13.44
CA ASN A 299 3.82 -4.81 -13.25
C ASN A 299 3.32 -4.11 -14.52
N LYS A 300 2.23 -4.62 -15.09
CA LYS A 300 1.59 -3.99 -16.26
C LYS A 300 0.73 -2.82 -15.78
N LEU A 301 1.13 -1.60 -16.15
CA LEU A 301 0.33 -0.40 -16.03
C LEU A 301 -0.10 0.01 -17.45
N GLU A 302 -1.29 0.56 -17.61
CA GLU A 302 -1.65 1.17 -18.90
C GLU A 302 -1.29 2.66 -18.80
N PRO A 303 -0.34 3.19 -19.61
CA PRO A 303 0.16 2.66 -20.88
C PRO A 303 1.55 1.98 -20.87
N TYR A 304 2.23 1.79 -19.73
CA TYR A 304 3.61 1.30 -19.67
C TYR A 304 3.83 0.14 -18.67
N THR A 305 4.85 -0.68 -18.90
CA THR A 305 5.19 -1.79 -17.98
C THR A 305 6.29 -1.35 -17.01
N LEU A 306 6.04 -1.51 -15.70
CA LEU A 306 6.97 -1.18 -14.63
C LEU A 306 7.81 -2.40 -14.24
N CYS A 307 9.12 -2.32 -14.46
CA CYS A 307 10.07 -3.37 -14.11
C CYS A 307 11.04 -2.89 -13.02
N LYS A 308 11.53 -3.82 -12.19
CA LYS A 308 12.61 -3.53 -11.24
C LYS A 308 13.91 -3.24 -11.99
N GLY A 309 14.57 -2.15 -11.62
CA GLY A 309 15.77 -1.61 -12.28
C GLY A 309 17.09 -2.29 -11.91
N ASP A 310 17.08 -3.59 -11.61
CA ASP A 310 18.28 -4.31 -11.16
C ASP A 310 19.28 -4.58 -12.29
N GLN A 311 18.89 -4.30 -13.54
CA GLN A 311 19.71 -4.57 -14.71
C GLN A 311 20.70 -3.43 -14.99
N PRO A 312 21.96 -3.76 -15.33
CA PRO A 312 22.92 -2.75 -15.71
C PRO A 312 22.55 -2.15 -17.08
N ILE A 313 22.35 -0.84 -17.11
CA ILE A 313 22.19 -0.07 -18.35
C ILE A 313 23.56 0.05 -19.02
N ARG A 314 23.64 -0.28 -20.30
CA ARG A 314 24.87 -0.30 -21.10
C ARG A 314 24.74 0.63 -22.29
N TYR A 315 25.87 1.18 -22.73
CA TYR A 315 25.93 1.89 -24.00
C TYR A 315 25.98 0.92 -25.17
N GLN A 316 25.28 1.25 -26.25
CA GLN A 316 25.30 0.47 -27.49
C GLN A 316 26.70 0.46 -28.11
N ALA A 317 27.41 1.60 -28.04
CA ALA A 317 28.77 1.73 -28.56
C ALA A 317 29.70 0.70 -27.89
N GLY A 318 30.24 -0.23 -28.70
CA GLY A 318 31.12 -1.30 -28.22
C GLY A 318 30.41 -2.58 -27.77
N SER A 319 29.09 -2.67 -27.92
CA SER A 319 28.36 -3.92 -27.70
C SER A 319 28.53 -4.90 -28.87
N ASN A 320 28.74 -6.17 -28.57
CA ASN A 320 28.88 -7.25 -29.55
C ASN A 320 27.56 -8.03 -29.77
N LEU A 321 26.43 -7.53 -29.24
CA LEU A 321 25.14 -8.21 -29.45
C LEU A 321 24.69 -8.06 -30.90
N CYS A 322 24.53 -9.18 -31.59
CA CYS A 322 24.02 -9.22 -32.96
C CYS A 322 22.64 -8.56 -33.05
N VAL A 323 21.74 -8.79 -32.08
CA VAL A 323 20.41 -8.17 -32.10
C VAL A 323 20.48 -6.64 -32.18
N LEU A 324 21.44 -5.99 -31.50
CA LEU A 324 21.60 -4.53 -31.56
C LEU A 324 22.06 -4.07 -32.94
N SER A 325 23.04 -4.74 -33.54
CA SER A 325 23.53 -4.38 -34.88
C SER A 325 22.44 -4.57 -35.94
N ARG A 326 21.60 -5.60 -35.80
CA ARG A 326 20.49 -5.89 -36.72
C ARG A 326 19.33 -4.91 -36.60
N ILE A 327 19.02 -4.42 -35.40
CA ILE A 327 17.96 -3.42 -35.19
C ILE A 327 18.40 -2.05 -35.73
N SER A 328 19.65 -1.65 -35.50
CA SER A 328 20.15 -0.34 -35.95
C SER A 328 20.53 -0.31 -37.43
N ASN A 329 21.03 -1.43 -37.98
CA ASN A 329 21.38 -1.53 -39.39
C ASN A 329 21.18 -2.96 -39.93
N LEU A 330 20.15 -3.14 -40.74
CA LEU A 330 19.81 -4.42 -41.40
C LEU A 330 20.89 -4.95 -42.36
N GLN A 331 21.84 -4.11 -42.79
CA GLN A 331 22.95 -4.48 -43.68
C GLN A 331 24.24 -4.80 -42.93
N SER A 332 24.22 -4.78 -41.59
CA SER A 332 25.39 -5.14 -40.79
C SER A 332 25.85 -6.59 -41.07
N PRO A 333 27.17 -6.83 -41.17
CA PRO A 333 27.71 -8.15 -41.47
C PRO A 333 27.39 -9.15 -40.34
N LEU A 334 26.95 -10.35 -40.70
CA LEU A 334 26.57 -11.45 -39.79
C LEU A 334 27.73 -12.07 -39.00
N LYS A 335 28.93 -11.47 -39.01
CA LYS A 335 30.16 -12.08 -38.47
C LYS A 335 30.07 -12.36 -36.97
N ASP A 336 29.29 -11.57 -36.24
CA ASP A 336 29.15 -11.67 -34.79
C ASP A 336 27.88 -12.41 -34.34
N CYS A 337 27.09 -12.91 -35.30
CA CYS A 337 25.79 -13.53 -35.04
C CYS A 337 25.90 -15.06 -34.96
N ARG A 338 25.24 -15.67 -33.97
CA ARG A 338 25.11 -17.14 -33.92
C ARG A 338 24.08 -17.61 -34.93
N VAL A 339 24.56 -18.25 -35.99
CA VAL A 339 23.71 -18.86 -37.03
C VAL A 339 23.64 -20.37 -36.82
N ASN A 340 22.43 -20.87 -36.62
CA ASN A 340 22.13 -22.30 -36.53
C ASN A 340 21.50 -22.78 -37.84
N LEU A 341 22.05 -23.85 -38.41
CA LEU A 341 21.46 -24.53 -39.57
C LEU A 341 20.54 -25.64 -39.06
N VAL A 342 19.28 -25.62 -39.50
CA VAL A 342 18.26 -26.59 -39.08
C VAL A 342 17.59 -27.17 -40.31
N THR A 343 17.51 -28.49 -40.38
CA THR A 343 16.70 -29.19 -41.40
C THR A 343 15.26 -29.25 -40.92
N LEU A 344 14.34 -28.74 -41.74
CA LEU A 344 12.92 -28.71 -41.38
C LEU A 344 12.16 -29.85 -42.03
N ASN A 345 11.46 -30.61 -41.18
CA ASN A 345 10.58 -31.70 -41.59
C ASN A 345 9.10 -31.33 -41.45
N ALA A 346 8.79 -30.14 -40.93
CA ALA A 346 7.44 -29.67 -40.64
C ALA A 346 7.38 -28.13 -40.75
N PRO A 347 6.19 -27.55 -41.03
CA PRO A 347 6.00 -26.11 -41.03
C PRO A 347 6.17 -25.51 -39.63
N VAL A 348 6.80 -24.34 -39.55
CA VAL A 348 6.99 -23.58 -38.31
C VAL A 348 5.94 -22.48 -38.25
N TRP A 349 5.25 -22.36 -37.12
CA TRP A 349 4.28 -21.31 -36.86
C TRP A 349 4.60 -20.61 -35.55
N HIS A 350 4.67 -19.28 -35.58
CA HIS A 350 4.89 -18.45 -34.41
C HIS A 350 3.81 -17.38 -34.31
N ARG A 351 2.96 -17.47 -33.28
CA ARG A 351 1.86 -16.52 -33.06
C ARG A 351 2.38 -15.24 -32.42
N LEU A 352 2.02 -14.09 -32.99
CA LEU A 352 2.30 -12.78 -32.39
C LEU A 352 1.25 -12.50 -31.31
N THR A 353 1.66 -12.23 -30.08
CA THR A 353 0.74 -12.11 -28.93
C THR A 353 -0.13 -10.86 -28.95
N LYS A 354 0.37 -9.75 -29.50
CA LYS A 354 -0.34 -8.46 -29.54
C LYS A 354 -1.18 -8.23 -30.80
N THR A 355 -1.08 -9.12 -31.79
CA THR A 355 -1.78 -8.97 -33.07
C THR A 355 -2.39 -10.30 -33.45
N ASN A 356 -3.50 -10.29 -34.18
CA ASN A 356 -4.08 -11.52 -34.71
C ASN A 356 -3.29 -11.99 -35.95
N ALA A 357 -2.01 -12.28 -35.75
CA ALA A 357 -1.06 -12.60 -36.80
C ALA A 357 -0.09 -13.71 -36.40
N TRP A 358 0.39 -14.42 -37.41
CA TRP A 358 1.33 -15.52 -37.30
C TRP A 358 2.47 -15.30 -38.28
N LEU A 359 3.68 -15.50 -37.80
CA LEU A 359 4.85 -15.70 -38.65
C LEU A 359 4.92 -17.18 -38.98
N TYR A 360 5.17 -17.50 -40.24
CA TYR A 360 5.27 -18.89 -40.68
C TYR A 360 6.50 -19.10 -41.53
N PHE A 361 6.98 -20.34 -41.49
CA PHE A 361 7.87 -20.88 -42.51
C PHE A 361 7.36 -22.26 -42.93
N THR A 362 7.24 -22.48 -44.23
CA THR A 362 6.84 -23.79 -44.77
C THR A 362 7.43 -24.02 -46.15
N GLN A 363 7.64 -25.29 -46.49
CA GLN A 363 7.68 -25.69 -47.91
C GLN A 363 6.32 -25.41 -48.54
N THR A 364 6.25 -25.34 -49.87
CA THR A 364 5.00 -25.09 -50.58
C THR A 364 3.89 -26.00 -50.08
N ASP A 365 2.92 -25.40 -49.40
CA ASP A 365 1.82 -26.09 -48.74
C ASP A 365 0.52 -25.27 -48.87
N LEU A 366 -0.61 -25.96 -48.79
CA LEU A 366 -1.92 -25.41 -49.07
C LEU A 366 -2.69 -25.21 -47.76
N SER A 367 -2.54 -24.01 -47.17
CA SER A 367 -3.15 -23.67 -45.89
C SER A 367 -4.62 -23.32 -46.03
N THR A 368 -5.42 -23.69 -45.03
CA THR A 368 -6.87 -23.43 -45.00
C THR A 368 -7.20 -22.49 -43.86
N ILE A 369 -7.68 -21.28 -44.20
CA ILE A 369 -8.10 -20.27 -43.23
C ILE A 369 -9.62 -20.37 -43.07
N LYS A 370 -10.08 -20.55 -41.84
CA LYS A 370 -11.51 -20.59 -41.48
C LYS A 370 -11.86 -19.36 -40.63
N CYS A 371 -12.69 -18.48 -41.17
CA CYS A 371 -13.27 -17.35 -40.44
C CYS A 371 -14.61 -17.77 -39.83
N SER A 372 -14.89 -17.31 -38.61
CA SER A 372 -16.13 -17.66 -37.90
C SER A 372 -17.27 -16.67 -38.17
N ASP A 373 -16.96 -15.40 -38.47
CA ASP A 373 -17.96 -14.36 -38.67
C ASP A 373 -17.48 -13.27 -39.66
N PRO A 374 -18.04 -13.20 -40.90
CA PRO A 374 -18.94 -14.18 -41.50
C PRO A 374 -18.21 -15.53 -41.74
N PRO A 375 -18.93 -16.67 -41.73
CA PRO A 375 -18.35 -17.97 -41.98
C PRO A 375 -17.82 -18.05 -43.41
N GLN A 376 -16.49 -18.01 -43.54
CA GLN A 376 -15.78 -18.05 -44.81
C GLN A 376 -14.58 -18.98 -44.70
N THR A 377 -14.29 -19.70 -45.78
CA THR A 377 -13.12 -20.59 -45.85
C THR A 377 -12.34 -20.27 -47.11
N PHE A 378 -11.06 -19.98 -46.93
CA PHE A 378 -10.14 -19.69 -48.02
C PHE A 378 -9.01 -20.72 -48.01
N ARG A 379 -8.60 -21.15 -49.19
CA ARG A 379 -7.39 -21.96 -49.37
C ARG A 379 -6.33 -21.07 -49.99
N VAL A 380 -5.18 -21.00 -49.34
CA VAL A 380 -4.07 -20.13 -49.76
C VAL A 380 -2.83 -21.00 -49.83
N GLU A 381 -2.16 -20.96 -50.98
CA GLU A 381 -0.85 -21.56 -51.13
C GLU A 381 0.18 -20.65 -50.42
N ILE A 382 0.92 -21.23 -49.49
CA ILE A 382 1.94 -20.54 -48.72
C ILE A 382 3.27 -21.26 -48.91
N SER A 383 4.34 -20.49 -49.03
CA SER A 383 5.69 -21.03 -49.21
C SER A 383 6.72 -20.05 -48.67
N GLY A 384 7.86 -20.59 -48.24
CA GLY A 384 8.94 -19.79 -47.66
C GLY A 384 8.54 -19.14 -46.35
N VAL A 385 9.05 -17.93 -46.12
CA VAL A 385 8.81 -17.15 -44.90
C VAL A 385 7.72 -16.13 -45.17
N GLY A 386 6.72 -16.05 -44.29
CA GLY A 386 5.67 -15.05 -44.42
C GLY A 386 5.01 -14.65 -43.11
N ARG A 387 4.16 -13.63 -43.20
CA ARG A 387 3.28 -13.21 -42.11
C ARG A 387 1.84 -13.32 -42.57
N LEU A 388 1.06 -14.12 -41.86
CA LEU A 388 -0.37 -14.23 -42.03
C LEU A 388 -1.04 -13.35 -40.99
N THR A 389 -1.84 -12.38 -41.43
CA THR A 389 -2.58 -11.49 -40.52
C THR A 389 -4.06 -11.65 -40.78
N ALA A 390 -4.84 -11.93 -39.74
CA ALA A 390 -6.28 -11.95 -39.79
C ALA A 390 -6.78 -10.64 -39.16
N SER A 391 -7.44 -9.79 -39.96
CA SER A 391 -8.07 -8.59 -39.41
C SER A 391 -9.17 -9.01 -38.41
N PRO A 392 -9.24 -8.38 -37.24
CA PRO A 392 -10.43 -8.51 -36.40
C PRO A 392 -11.63 -7.96 -37.17
N SER A 393 -12.74 -8.71 -37.16
CA SER A 393 -14.05 -8.28 -37.62
C SER A 393 -14.59 -7.13 -36.78
#